data_AF-A0A2E8STG0-F1
#
_entry.id   AF-A0A2E8STG0-F1
#
_cell.length_a   1.000
_cell.length_b   1.000
_cell.length_c   1.000
_cell.angle_alpha   90.00
_cell.angle_beta   90.00
_cell.angle_gamma   90.00
#
_symmetry.space_group_name_H-M   'P 1'
#
loop_
_entity.id
_entity.type
_entity.pdbx_description
1 polymer ?
#
loop_
_entity_poly.entity_id
_entity_poly.type
_entity_poly.pdbx_seq_one_letter_code
_entity_poly.pdbx_strand_id
1 'polypeptide(L)'
;ARFPFIDKVLAFEEDERLTTQSTLSTNDHPFLIDHAIEGVPYHPGVMALEMFAQSALLLRPSTCLAGFEEVVFGLPIKLLKGPVVVRVEAAFERSEDDLTWVRCRLVSDLMNSKGEVFGEREHHTALVRLVEKCNDLCPFLQREVDELPTLGTPPSGSLLHPASFIYDRYFHGPRFQSHGGVLRGVGEGDLVGIDGVALMRHQLPATDQFTVEQNGEAVLLESLPMLIEAGFQNAGLVAMETLGYSSLPVGIAWSTMLRVPDADEVLRLRSIQASSGDDGTTVHDVLIVGNDDAPVLALKGLQLKAMATVEEEHRFSLQR
;
A
#
# COMPACT_ATOMS: atom_id res chain seq x y z
N ALA A 1 -0.53 -15.04 13.90
CA ALA A 1 0.67 -15.22 13.07
C ALA A 1 1.38 -13.90 12.79
N ARG A 2 2.72 -13.89 12.82
CA ARG A 2 3.58 -12.84 12.26
C ARG A 2 4.20 -13.42 10.99
N PHE A 3 4.37 -12.59 9.95
CA PHE A 3 4.81 -12.99 8.61
C PHE A 3 3.85 -13.96 7.88
N PRO A 4 2.56 -13.62 7.73
CA PRO A 4 1.57 -14.47 7.07
C PRO A 4 1.87 -14.81 5.61
N PHE A 5 2.79 -14.12 4.94
CA PHE A 5 3.14 -14.40 3.54
C PHE A 5 4.42 -15.22 3.37
N ILE A 6 4.99 -15.79 4.44
CA ILE A 6 6.17 -16.65 4.35
C ILE A 6 5.77 -18.09 4.63
N ASP A 7 5.52 -18.86 3.57
CA ASP A 7 5.28 -20.31 3.67
C ASP A 7 6.60 -21.06 3.89
N LYS A 8 7.65 -20.65 3.16
CA LYS A 8 8.95 -21.32 3.11
C LYS A 8 10.08 -20.32 2.85
N VAL A 9 11.25 -20.60 3.42
CA VAL A 9 12.53 -20.03 2.98
C VAL A 9 13.16 -21.02 2.00
N LEU A 10 13.39 -20.58 0.76
CA LEU A 10 13.95 -21.41 -0.32
C LEU A 10 15.47 -21.32 -0.39
N ALA A 11 16.01 -20.13 -0.14
CA ALA A 11 17.44 -19.85 -0.14
C ALA A 11 17.75 -18.77 0.90
N PHE A 12 18.91 -18.86 1.53
CA PHE A 12 19.38 -17.91 2.52
C PHE A 12 20.90 -17.86 2.49
N GLU A 13 21.44 -16.65 2.38
CA GLU A 13 22.83 -16.34 2.63
C GLU A 13 22.86 -15.19 3.63
N GLU A 14 23.50 -15.44 4.77
CA GLU A 14 23.47 -14.57 5.95
C GLU A 14 23.87 -13.14 5.60
N ASP A 15 23.06 -12.18 6.03
CA ASP A 15 23.19 -10.73 5.78
C ASP A 15 23.26 -10.28 4.31
N GLU A 16 23.22 -11.19 3.34
CA GLU A 16 23.33 -10.87 1.92
C GLU A 16 22.01 -11.02 1.17
N ARG A 17 21.35 -12.19 1.27
CA ARG A 17 20.15 -12.48 0.47
C ARG A 17 19.24 -13.55 1.07
N LEU A 18 17.96 -13.43 0.76
CA LEU A 18 16.91 -14.35 1.18
C LEU A 18 15.89 -14.52 0.06
N THR A 19 15.48 -15.75 -0.21
CA THR A 19 14.32 -16.05 -1.07
C THR A 19 13.24 -16.73 -0.26
N THR A 20 12.08 -16.09 -0.16
CA THR A 20 10.87 -16.64 0.49
C THR A 20 9.83 -17.04 -0.55
N GLN A 21 8.96 -17.97 -0.21
CA GLN A 21 7.85 -18.41 -1.05
C GLN A 21 6.52 -18.17 -0.34
N SER A 22 5.50 -17.78 -1.11
CA SER A 22 4.11 -17.69 -0.69
C SER A 22 3.18 -18.33 -1.71
N THR A 23 2.07 -18.89 -1.26
CA THR A 23 0.99 -19.43 -2.09
C THR A 23 -0.24 -18.54 -1.96
N LEU A 24 -0.43 -17.65 -2.93
CA LEU A 24 -1.58 -16.74 -2.94
C LEU A 24 -2.84 -17.52 -3.34
N SER A 25 -3.87 -17.48 -2.51
CA SER A 25 -5.12 -18.21 -2.71
C SER A 25 -6.29 -17.46 -2.05
N THR A 26 -7.47 -17.48 -2.67
CA THR A 26 -8.69 -16.92 -2.05
C THR A 26 -9.16 -17.72 -0.83
N ASN A 27 -8.69 -18.96 -0.69
CA ASN A 27 -9.04 -19.82 0.44
C ASN A 27 -8.27 -19.45 1.71
N ASP A 28 -7.02 -18.98 1.56
CA ASP A 28 -6.16 -18.59 2.69
C ASP A 28 -6.17 -17.07 2.90
N HIS A 29 -6.44 -16.32 1.82
CA HIS A 29 -6.44 -14.87 1.76
C HIS A 29 -7.80 -14.33 1.28
N PRO A 30 -8.85 -14.34 2.13
CA PRO A 30 -10.18 -13.83 1.78
C PRO A 30 -10.20 -12.40 1.22
N PHE A 31 -9.21 -11.56 1.57
CA PHE A 31 -9.09 -10.22 0.99
C PHE A 31 -9.01 -10.22 -0.54
N LEU A 32 -8.54 -11.30 -1.17
CA LEU A 32 -8.46 -11.43 -2.63
C LEU A 32 -9.84 -11.46 -3.30
N ILE A 33 -10.87 -11.91 -2.57
CA ILE A 33 -12.26 -11.87 -3.05
C ILE A 33 -12.75 -10.41 -3.12
N ASP A 34 -12.31 -9.59 -2.16
CA ASP A 34 -12.68 -8.18 -2.02
C ASP A 34 -11.74 -7.24 -2.81
N HIS A 35 -10.67 -7.75 -3.40
CA HIS A 35 -9.80 -7.04 -4.33
C HIS A 35 -9.81 -7.74 -5.69
N ALA A 36 -10.98 -7.70 -6.33
CA ALA A 36 -11.26 -8.36 -7.59
C ALA A 36 -11.87 -7.39 -8.60
N ILE A 37 -11.39 -7.45 -9.85
CA ILE A 37 -11.92 -6.67 -10.97
C ILE A 37 -12.70 -7.63 -11.85
N GLU A 38 -13.99 -7.36 -12.07
CA GLU A 38 -14.90 -8.23 -12.83
C GLU A 38 -14.88 -9.69 -12.33
N GLY A 39 -14.78 -9.88 -11.01
CA GLY A 39 -14.73 -11.19 -10.36
C GLY A 39 -13.39 -11.92 -10.47
N VAL A 40 -12.38 -11.33 -11.11
CA VAL A 40 -11.02 -11.88 -11.14
C VAL A 40 -10.22 -11.29 -9.97
N PRO A 41 -9.69 -12.12 -9.04
CA PRO A 41 -8.84 -11.63 -7.96
C PRO A 41 -7.49 -11.11 -8.47
N TYR A 42 -7.10 -9.93 -7.99
CA TYR A 42 -5.79 -9.33 -8.22
C TYR A 42 -5.07 -9.25 -6.88
N HIS A 43 -3.80 -9.66 -6.85
CA HIS A 43 -2.99 -9.42 -5.67
C HIS A 43 -2.76 -7.91 -5.51
N PRO A 44 -3.18 -7.30 -4.39
CA PRO A 44 -3.03 -5.87 -4.16
C PRO A 44 -1.56 -5.46 -4.05
N GLY A 45 -1.19 -4.31 -4.61
CA GLY A 45 0.17 -3.79 -4.51
C GLY A 45 0.62 -3.57 -3.06
N VAL A 46 -0.28 -3.11 -2.19
CA VAL A 46 -0.01 -2.93 -0.76
C VAL A 46 0.30 -4.24 -0.02
N MET A 47 -0.27 -5.37 -0.48
CA MET A 47 0.07 -6.68 0.06
C MET A 47 1.41 -7.17 -0.48
N ALA A 48 1.82 -6.79 -1.69
CA ALA A 48 3.17 -7.05 -2.17
C ALA A 48 4.24 -6.29 -1.37
N LEU A 49 3.96 -5.04 -0.98
CA LEU A 49 4.82 -4.27 -0.07
C LEU A 49 4.95 -4.96 1.29
N GLU A 50 3.85 -5.52 1.80
CA GLU A 50 3.90 -6.34 3.02
C GLU A 50 4.79 -7.57 2.85
N MET A 51 4.71 -8.30 1.73
CA MET A 51 5.61 -9.43 1.45
C MET A 51 7.08 -9.00 1.40
N PHE A 52 7.37 -7.81 0.86
CA PHE A 52 8.71 -7.23 0.86
C PHE A 52 9.19 -6.89 2.27
N ALA A 53 8.36 -6.23 3.08
CA ALA A 53 8.68 -5.91 4.46
C ALA A 53 8.98 -7.17 5.29
N GLN A 54 8.14 -8.20 5.20
CA GLN A 54 8.34 -9.45 5.93
C GLN A 54 9.64 -10.14 5.55
N SER A 55 9.96 -10.20 4.24
CA SER A 55 11.19 -10.83 3.75
C SER A 55 12.44 -10.03 4.14
N ALA A 56 12.39 -8.70 4.06
CA ALA A 56 13.49 -7.83 4.46
C ALA A 56 13.75 -7.89 5.97
N LEU A 57 12.69 -7.89 6.80
CA LEU A 57 12.80 -8.05 8.25
C LEU A 57 13.27 -9.45 8.64
N LEU A 58 12.93 -10.49 7.86
CA LEU A 58 13.47 -11.83 8.09
C LEU A 58 14.96 -11.91 7.73
N LEU A 59 15.41 -11.19 6.70
CA LEU A 59 16.83 -11.04 6.35
C LEU A 59 17.61 -10.22 7.41
N ARG A 60 16.99 -9.21 8.01
CA ARG A 60 17.60 -8.31 9.02
C ARG A 60 16.76 -8.23 10.30
N PRO A 61 16.73 -9.29 11.13
CA PRO A 61 15.80 -9.40 12.27
C PRO A 61 16.01 -8.38 13.41
N SER A 62 17.19 -7.75 13.49
CA SER A 62 17.51 -6.69 14.46
C SER A 62 16.86 -5.34 14.14
N THR A 63 16.19 -5.22 13.00
CA THR A 63 15.66 -3.94 12.50
C THR A 63 14.14 -3.81 12.66
N CYS A 64 13.64 -2.59 12.42
CA CYS A 64 12.24 -2.25 12.22
C CYS A 64 12.04 -1.71 10.81
N LEU A 65 10.83 -1.81 10.29
CA LEU A 65 10.48 -1.23 8.99
C LEU A 65 10.37 0.29 9.10
N ALA A 66 11.13 1.03 8.29
CA ALA A 66 11.04 2.48 8.16
C ALA A 66 10.10 2.89 7.04
N GLY A 67 10.11 2.17 5.91
CA GLY A 67 9.31 2.51 4.74
C GLY A 67 9.84 1.89 3.46
N PHE A 68 9.47 2.47 2.33
CA PHE A 68 9.84 2.00 1.01
C PHE A 68 10.38 3.14 0.15
N GLU A 69 11.24 2.81 -0.80
CA GLU A 69 11.73 3.69 -1.87
C GLU A 69 11.64 2.97 -3.21
N GLU A 70 11.60 3.74 -4.30
CA GLU A 70 11.69 3.20 -5.67
C GLU A 70 10.70 2.04 -5.92
N VAL A 71 9.48 2.15 -5.39
CA VAL A 71 8.46 1.13 -5.57
C VAL A 71 7.99 1.17 -7.01
N VAL A 72 8.01 0.02 -7.67
CA VAL A 72 7.45 -0.17 -9.02
C VAL A 72 6.42 -1.29 -8.98
N PHE A 73 5.16 -0.93 -9.22
CA PHE A 73 4.10 -1.90 -9.45
C PHE A 73 4.04 -2.23 -10.94
N GLY A 74 4.85 -3.22 -11.36
CA GLY A 74 4.93 -3.68 -12.74
C GLY A 74 3.74 -4.56 -13.18
N LEU A 75 3.96 -5.86 -13.34
CA LEU A 75 2.95 -6.78 -13.86
C LEU A 75 2.00 -7.26 -12.74
N PRO A 76 0.66 -7.14 -12.91
CA PRO A 76 -0.28 -7.61 -11.89
C PRO A 76 -0.24 -9.14 -11.75
N ILE A 77 -0.44 -9.63 -10.52
CA ILE A 77 -0.64 -11.04 -10.24
C ILE A 77 -2.14 -11.31 -10.17
N LYS A 78 -2.65 -12.11 -11.12
CA LYS A 78 -4.08 -12.47 -11.22
C LYS A 78 -4.27 -13.94 -10.92
N LEU A 79 -5.23 -14.29 -10.08
CA LEU A 79 -5.54 -15.69 -9.75
C LEU A 79 -6.59 -16.24 -10.73
N LEU A 80 -6.19 -16.45 -11.99
CA LEU A 80 -7.11 -16.89 -13.06
C LEU A 80 -7.49 -18.37 -12.99
N LYS A 81 -6.62 -19.21 -12.43
CA LYS A 81 -6.75 -20.68 -12.47
C LYS A 81 -6.60 -21.32 -11.08
N GLY A 82 -6.91 -20.56 -10.02
CA GLY A 82 -6.72 -20.97 -8.64
C GLY A 82 -5.44 -20.40 -8.03
N PRO A 83 -4.87 -21.07 -7.01
CA PRO A 83 -3.72 -20.56 -6.26
C PRO A 83 -2.50 -20.30 -7.13
N VAL A 84 -1.74 -19.26 -6.79
CA VAL A 84 -0.51 -18.85 -7.48
C VAL A 84 0.65 -18.87 -6.50
N VAL A 85 1.70 -19.62 -6.84
CA VAL A 85 2.96 -19.61 -6.09
C VAL A 85 3.82 -18.44 -6.57
N VAL A 86 4.29 -17.65 -5.62
CA VAL A 86 5.18 -16.50 -5.85
C VAL A 86 6.37 -16.56 -4.92
N ARG A 87 7.44 -15.85 -5.26
CA ARG A 87 8.63 -15.72 -4.43
C ARG A 87 9.01 -14.26 -4.25
N VAL A 88 9.43 -13.90 -3.05
CA VAL A 88 10.15 -12.64 -2.84
C VAL A 88 11.62 -12.96 -2.77
N GLU A 89 12.40 -12.27 -3.58
CA GLU A 89 13.84 -12.25 -3.49
C GLU A 89 14.26 -10.93 -2.86
N ALA A 90 14.81 -11.00 -1.65
CA ALA A 90 15.31 -9.88 -0.89
C ALA A 90 16.84 -9.95 -0.88
N ALA A 91 17.51 -8.87 -1.29
CA ALA A 91 18.96 -8.76 -1.31
C ALA A 91 19.39 -7.47 -0.61
N PHE A 92 20.37 -7.57 0.26
CA PHE A 92 21.05 -6.41 0.83
C PHE A 92 21.60 -5.53 -0.30
N GLU A 93 21.30 -4.24 -0.25
CA GLU A 93 21.82 -3.28 -1.24
C GLU A 93 22.87 -2.37 -0.61
N ARG A 94 22.54 -1.75 0.52
CA ARG A 94 23.45 -0.83 1.23
C ARG A 94 23.00 -0.60 2.67
N SER A 95 23.91 -0.09 3.51
CA SER A 95 23.60 0.51 4.80
C SER A 95 24.29 1.86 4.92
N GLU A 96 23.60 2.82 5.52
CA GLU A 96 24.10 4.17 5.82
C GLU A 96 23.56 4.56 7.19
N ASP A 97 24.46 4.94 8.11
CA ASP A 97 24.15 5.23 9.51
C ASP A 97 23.32 4.10 10.19
N ASP A 98 22.08 4.39 10.60
CA ASP A 98 21.15 3.47 11.25
C ASP A 98 20.16 2.82 10.27
N LEU A 99 20.29 3.10 8.98
CA LEU A 99 19.42 2.60 7.92
C LEU A 99 20.08 1.52 7.07
N THR A 100 19.27 0.55 6.68
CA THR A 100 19.63 -0.52 5.74
C THR A 100 18.59 -0.59 4.65
N TRP A 101 19.05 -0.67 3.40
CA TRP A 101 18.21 -0.82 2.22
C TRP A 101 18.33 -2.25 1.70
N VAL A 102 17.17 -2.89 1.54
CA VAL A 102 17.04 -4.24 0.99
C VAL A 102 16.23 -4.15 -0.30
N ARG A 103 16.84 -4.51 -1.42
CA ARG A 103 16.15 -4.61 -2.71
C ARG A 103 15.29 -5.85 -2.71
N CYS A 104 13.99 -5.67 -2.93
CA CYS A 104 13.05 -6.76 -3.05
C CYS A 104 12.45 -6.81 -4.45
N ARG A 105 12.29 -8.03 -4.98
CA ARG A 105 11.51 -8.30 -6.19
C ARG A 105 10.53 -9.45 -5.97
N LEU A 106 9.31 -9.29 -6.48
CA LEU A 106 8.26 -10.31 -6.45
C LEU A 106 8.22 -11.02 -7.79
N VAL A 107 8.43 -12.33 -7.79
CA VAL A 107 8.54 -13.13 -9.00
C VAL A 107 7.62 -14.34 -8.98
N SER A 108 7.23 -14.83 -10.15
CA SER A 108 6.52 -16.11 -10.34
C SER A 108 7.06 -16.87 -11.55
N ASP A 109 6.73 -18.16 -11.63
CA ASP A 109 7.17 -18.99 -12.75
C ASP A 109 6.38 -18.67 -14.03
N LEU A 110 7.09 -18.63 -15.16
CA LEU A 110 6.48 -18.72 -16.49
C LEU A 110 6.28 -20.21 -16.82
N MET A 111 5.03 -20.64 -16.75
CA MET A 111 4.62 -22.01 -17.04
C MET A 111 3.90 -22.12 -18.39
N ASN A 112 4.19 -23.19 -19.13
CA ASN A 112 3.45 -23.53 -20.35
C ASN A 112 2.14 -24.27 -20.02
N SER A 113 1.34 -24.60 -21.04
CA SER A 113 0.06 -25.31 -20.86
C SER A 113 0.20 -26.72 -20.27
N LYS A 114 1.41 -27.30 -20.25
CA LYS A 114 1.72 -28.60 -19.64
C LYS A 114 2.25 -28.48 -18.20
N GLY A 115 2.40 -27.25 -17.68
CA GLY A 115 2.93 -26.98 -16.35
C GLY A 115 4.46 -26.99 -16.27
N GLU A 116 5.18 -27.03 -17.40
CA GLU A 116 6.64 -26.96 -17.41
C GLU A 116 7.07 -25.49 -17.24
N VAL A 117 7.95 -25.24 -16.27
CA VAL A 117 8.56 -23.93 -16.04
C VAL A 117 9.65 -23.68 -17.07
N PHE A 118 9.58 -22.55 -17.77
CA PHE A 118 10.55 -22.18 -18.82
C PHE A 118 11.13 -20.78 -18.64
N GLY A 119 10.81 -20.11 -17.53
CA GLY A 119 11.32 -18.79 -17.21
C GLY A 119 10.69 -18.23 -15.96
N GLU A 120 10.96 -16.95 -15.72
CA GLU A 120 10.47 -16.19 -14.58
C GLU A 120 9.78 -14.92 -15.05
N ARG A 121 8.76 -14.50 -14.30
CA ARG A 121 8.07 -13.22 -14.48
C ARG A 121 8.30 -12.37 -13.24
N GLU A 122 8.87 -11.20 -13.43
CA GLU A 122 8.92 -10.16 -12.41
C GLU A 122 7.61 -9.36 -12.39
N HIS A 123 7.11 -9.11 -11.19
CA HIS A 123 5.84 -8.42 -10.97
C HIS A 123 6.06 -7.03 -10.40
N HIS A 124 6.73 -6.95 -9.25
CA HIS A 124 6.91 -5.71 -8.52
C HIS A 124 8.33 -5.65 -7.95
N THR A 125 8.84 -4.44 -7.76
CA THR A 125 10.13 -4.20 -7.11
C THR A 125 10.01 -3.04 -6.13
N ALA A 126 10.87 -3.02 -5.12
CA ALA A 126 11.00 -1.91 -4.18
C ALA A 126 12.37 -1.95 -3.47
N LEU A 127 12.82 -0.81 -2.97
CA LEU A 127 13.75 -0.75 -1.85
C LEU A 127 12.96 -0.74 -0.54
N VAL A 128 13.20 -1.72 0.32
CA VAL A 128 12.71 -1.69 1.70
C VAL A 128 13.75 -1.00 2.56
N ARG A 129 13.31 0.01 3.31
CA ARG A 129 14.13 0.73 4.29
C ARG A 129 13.90 0.14 5.67
N LEU A 130 14.98 -0.24 6.32
CA LEU A 130 14.98 -0.81 7.65
C LEU A 130 15.83 0.06 8.57
N VAL A 131 15.33 0.36 9.76
CA VAL A 131 16.06 1.09 10.80
C VAL A 131 16.50 0.14 11.91
N GLU A 132 17.75 0.23 12.36
CA GLU A 132 18.23 -0.58 13.47
C GLU A 132 17.43 -0.31 14.74
N LYS A 133 17.07 -1.38 15.49
CA LYS A 133 16.40 -1.22 16.77
C LYS A 133 17.36 -0.60 17.77
N CYS A 134 16.95 0.51 18.36
CA CYS A 134 17.68 1.16 19.43
C CYS A 134 16.71 1.69 20.49
N ASN A 135 17.26 2.13 21.63
CA ASN A 135 16.45 2.65 22.74
C ASN A 135 15.85 4.04 22.43
N ASP A 136 16.45 4.78 21.50
CA ASP A 136 16.04 6.14 21.14
C ASP A 136 16.00 6.29 19.62
N LEU A 137 14.80 6.13 19.07
CA LEU A 137 14.51 6.34 17.65
C LEU A 137 14.22 7.81 17.31
N CYS A 138 14.22 8.74 18.29
CA CYS A 138 13.87 10.14 18.03
C CYS A 138 14.73 10.80 16.95
N PRO A 139 16.06 10.58 16.86
CA PRO A 139 16.86 11.14 15.78
C PRO A 139 16.41 10.66 14.39
N PHE A 140 16.08 9.38 14.25
CA PHE A 140 15.55 8.80 13.02
C PHE A 140 14.17 9.38 12.69
N LEU A 141 13.25 9.36 13.65
CA LEU A 141 11.89 9.88 13.47
C LEU A 141 11.90 11.37 13.10
N GLN A 142 12.81 12.17 13.66
CA GLN A 142 12.96 13.58 13.28
C GLN A 142 13.38 13.73 11.82
N ARG A 143 14.36 12.93 11.35
CA ARG A 143 14.76 12.94 9.92
C ARG A 143 13.60 12.57 9.00
N GLU A 144 12.81 11.56 9.36
CA GLU A 144 11.65 11.16 8.58
C GLU A 144 10.54 12.22 8.60
N VAL A 145 10.34 12.92 9.73
CA VAL A 145 9.41 14.05 9.85
C VAL A 145 9.85 15.23 8.98
N ASP A 146 11.15 15.54 8.97
CA ASP A 146 11.72 16.61 8.14
C ASP A 146 11.57 16.29 6.64
N GLU A 147 11.55 15.01 6.29
CA GLU A 147 11.30 14.49 4.94
C GLU A 147 9.81 14.26 4.63
N LEU A 148 8.86 14.73 5.44
CA LEU A 148 7.44 14.64 5.07
C LEU A 148 7.09 15.56 3.89
N PRO A 149 6.07 15.22 3.08
CA PRO A 149 5.59 16.13 2.06
C PRO A 149 4.95 17.38 2.69
N THR A 150 5.18 18.55 2.10
CA THR A 150 4.69 19.84 2.62
C THR A 150 3.22 20.08 2.25
N LEU A 151 2.32 19.24 2.77
CA LEU A 151 0.88 19.28 2.44
C LEU A 151 0.03 20.03 3.49
N GLY A 152 0.64 20.39 4.62
CA GLY A 152 -0.06 20.80 5.82
C GLY A 152 -0.87 19.66 6.46
N THR A 153 -1.35 19.90 7.66
CA THR A 153 -2.13 18.90 8.41
C THR A 153 -3.60 18.93 7.97
N PRO A 154 -4.22 17.80 7.57
CA PRO A 154 -5.64 17.76 7.24
C PRO A 154 -6.46 18.08 8.49
N PRO A 155 -7.30 19.13 8.52
CA PRO A 155 -8.06 19.50 9.71
C PRO A 155 -9.17 18.47 10.01
N SER A 156 -9.58 18.41 11.27
CA SER A 156 -10.81 17.71 11.65
C SER A 156 -12.04 18.31 10.97
N GLY A 157 -13.04 17.47 10.71
CA GLY A 157 -14.28 17.90 10.07
C GLY A 157 -15.33 16.80 10.04
N SER A 158 -16.55 17.17 9.67
CA SER A 158 -17.61 16.21 9.35
C SER A 158 -17.41 15.65 7.94
N LEU A 159 -17.89 14.43 7.70
CA LEU A 159 -17.94 13.85 6.36
C LEU A 159 -18.82 14.71 5.44
N LEU A 160 -18.25 15.16 4.33
CA LEU A 160 -18.98 15.70 3.20
C LEU A 160 -19.64 14.57 2.40
N HIS A 161 -18.91 13.48 2.19
CA HIS A 161 -19.42 12.27 1.57
C HIS A 161 -19.09 11.03 2.39
N PRO A 162 -20.04 10.10 2.57
CA PRO A 162 -19.79 8.84 3.28
C PRO A 162 -18.92 7.89 2.45
N ALA A 163 -18.44 6.81 3.07
CA ALA A 163 -17.69 5.74 2.40
C ALA A 163 -18.37 5.21 1.12
N SER A 164 -19.71 5.12 1.08
CA SER A 164 -20.44 4.63 -0.10
C SER A 164 -20.17 5.48 -1.35
N PHE A 165 -19.97 6.79 -1.20
CA PHE A 165 -19.59 7.66 -2.32
C PHE A 165 -18.31 7.19 -3.02
N ILE A 166 -17.39 6.59 -2.27
CA ILE A 166 -16.13 6.08 -2.79
C ILE A 166 -16.36 4.71 -3.43
N TYR A 167 -17.03 3.80 -2.72
CA TYR A 167 -17.17 2.41 -3.17
C TYR A 167 -18.26 2.18 -4.21
N ASP A 168 -19.10 3.18 -4.49
CA ASP A 168 -19.91 3.23 -5.71
C ASP A 168 -19.03 3.39 -6.97
N ARG A 169 -17.76 3.80 -6.82
CA ARG A 169 -16.81 4.09 -7.91
C ARG A 169 -15.61 3.13 -7.95
N TYR A 170 -15.31 2.48 -6.84
CA TYR A 170 -14.18 1.55 -6.69
C TYR A 170 -14.66 0.11 -6.65
N PHE A 171 -13.85 -0.81 -7.18
CA PHE A 171 -14.17 -2.25 -7.20
C PHE A 171 -13.98 -2.95 -5.85
N HIS A 172 -13.52 -2.23 -4.81
CA HIS A 172 -13.14 -2.80 -3.52
C HIS A 172 -14.32 -3.30 -2.70
N GLY A 173 -14.29 -4.57 -2.34
CA GLY A 173 -15.19 -5.19 -1.39
C GLY A 173 -14.82 -4.93 0.07
N PRO A 174 -15.66 -5.36 1.03
CA PRO A 174 -15.60 -5.02 2.46
C PRO A 174 -14.23 -5.10 3.15
N ARG A 175 -13.35 -6.05 2.79
CA ARG A 175 -12.00 -6.19 3.38
C ARG A 175 -10.94 -5.25 2.80
N PHE A 176 -11.29 -4.44 1.80
CA PHE A 176 -10.41 -3.49 1.14
C PHE A 176 -11.00 -2.07 1.07
N GLN A 177 -12.07 -1.82 1.83
CA GLN A 177 -12.68 -0.51 1.99
C GLN A 177 -11.95 0.31 3.08
N SER A 178 -10.70 0.68 2.81
CA SER A 178 -9.81 1.36 3.76
C SER A 178 -10.00 2.87 3.86
N HIS A 179 -10.82 3.47 3.00
CA HIS A 179 -11.21 4.87 3.07
C HIS A 179 -12.61 5.04 3.69
N GLY A 180 -12.70 5.79 4.79
CA GLY A 180 -13.92 5.98 5.59
C GLY A 180 -14.87 7.08 5.10
N GLY A 181 -14.55 7.78 4.01
CA GLY A 181 -15.34 8.89 3.47
C GLY A 181 -14.55 10.20 3.33
N VAL A 182 -15.10 11.11 2.53
CA VAL A 182 -14.48 12.39 2.15
C VAL A 182 -14.87 13.48 3.13
N LEU A 183 -13.90 14.25 3.61
CA LEU A 183 -14.11 15.41 4.48
C LEU A 183 -14.35 16.68 3.68
N ARG A 184 -13.52 16.94 2.65
CA ARG A 184 -13.60 18.12 1.77
C ARG A 184 -12.65 18.00 0.57
N GLY A 185 -12.88 18.81 -0.46
CA GLY A 185 -11.84 19.15 -1.43
C GLY A 185 -10.86 20.16 -0.82
N VAL A 186 -9.60 20.11 -1.24
CA VAL A 186 -8.55 21.05 -0.80
C VAL A 186 -7.69 21.50 -1.97
N GLY A 187 -6.91 22.55 -1.73
CA GLY A 187 -5.92 23.06 -2.68
C GLY A 187 -6.40 24.27 -3.48
N GLU A 188 -5.46 24.92 -4.16
CA GLU A 188 -5.69 26.11 -4.98
C GLU A 188 -4.98 25.94 -6.34
N GLY A 189 -5.60 26.47 -7.40
CA GLY A 189 -5.06 26.36 -8.76
C GLY A 189 -4.92 24.90 -9.20
N ASP A 190 -3.73 24.53 -9.66
CA ASP A 190 -3.43 23.19 -10.18
C ASP A 190 -3.06 22.17 -9.08
N LEU A 191 -2.84 22.63 -7.84
CA LEU A 191 -2.53 21.78 -6.69
C LEU A 191 -3.82 21.33 -6.01
N VAL A 192 -4.54 20.42 -6.66
CA VAL A 192 -5.83 19.91 -6.19
C VAL A 192 -5.63 18.70 -5.28
N GLY A 193 -6.45 18.60 -4.23
CA GLY A 193 -6.45 17.44 -3.36
C GLY A 193 -7.76 17.17 -2.64
N ILE A 194 -7.74 16.13 -1.82
CA ILE A 194 -8.88 15.68 -1.02
C ILE A 194 -8.41 15.38 0.40
N ASP A 195 -9.17 15.86 1.39
CA ASP A 195 -9.07 15.39 2.76
C ASP A 195 -10.11 14.28 3.00
N GLY A 196 -9.69 13.22 3.70
CA GLY A 196 -10.48 12.03 3.93
C GLY A 196 -10.22 11.37 5.28
N VAL A 197 -10.92 10.27 5.52
CA VAL A 197 -10.73 9.40 6.70
C VAL A 197 -10.06 8.10 6.28
N ALA A 198 -9.01 7.70 7.00
CA ALA A 198 -8.28 6.46 6.78
C ALA A 198 -8.74 5.43 7.81
N LEU A 199 -8.92 4.18 7.40
CA LEU A 199 -9.35 3.09 8.28
C LEU A 199 -8.22 2.09 8.45
N MET A 200 -7.92 1.81 9.71
CA MET A 200 -7.12 0.66 10.08
C MET A 200 -7.88 -0.63 9.80
N ARG A 201 -7.15 -1.74 9.75
CA ARG A 201 -7.72 -3.05 9.43
C ARG A 201 -8.86 -3.49 10.34
N HIS A 202 -8.81 -3.16 11.62
CA HIS A 202 -9.87 -3.45 12.59
C HIS A 202 -11.10 -2.53 12.48
N GLN A 203 -11.01 -1.49 11.64
CA GLN A 203 -12.09 -0.53 11.37
C GLN A 203 -12.76 -0.77 10.01
N LEU A 204 -12.29 -1.76 9.23
CA LEU A 204 -12.87 -2.10 7.95
C LEU A 204 -14.28 -2.71 8.11
N PRO A 205 -15.15 -2.59 7.08
CA PRO A 205 -16.45 -3.26 7.08
C PRO A 205 -16.39 -4.77 7.32
N ALA A 206 -15.33 -5.43 6.85
CA ALA A 206 -14.97 -6.80 7.24
C ALA A 206 -13.47 -6.86 7.57
N THR A 207 -13.12 -7.48 8.70
CA THR A 207 -11.79 -7.36 9.32
C THR A 207 -10.92 -8.61 9.19
N ASP A 208 -11.49 -9.72 8.73
CA ASP A 208 -10.85 -11.03 8.56
C ASP A 208 -10.20 -11.15 7.18
N GLN A 209 -9.04 -10.52 7.00
CA GLN A 209 -8.31 -10.52 5.73
C GLN A 209 -7.64 -11.87 5.43
N PHE A 210 -7.34 -12.67 6.46
CA PHE A 210 -6.73 -14.00 6.35
C PHE A 210 -7.63 -15.04 7.00
N THR A 211 -7.71 -16.23 6.44
CA THR A 211 -8.63 -17.28 6.92
C THR A 211 -8.34 -17.72 8.36
N VAL A 212 -7.09 -17.67 8.80
CA VAL A 212 -6.72 -17.96 10.21
C VAL A 212 -7.43 -17.05 11.21
N GLU A 213 -7.84 -15.85 10.81
CA GLU A 213 -8.54 -14.90 11.68
C GLU A 213 -9.99 -15.27 11.93
N GLN A 214 -10.61 -15.96 10.98
CA GLN A 214 -11.94 -16.54 11.16
C GLN A 214 -11.93 -17.62 12.25
N ASN A 215 -10.75 -18.19 12.55
CA ASN A 215 -10.53 -19.15 13.62
C ASN A 215 -10.06 -18.50 14.93
N GLY A 216 -10.04 -17.16 15.01
CA GLY A 216 -9.67 -16.40 16.20
C GLY A 216 -8.17 -16.12 16.36
N GLU A 217 -7.33 -16.45 15.36
CA GLU A 217 -5.92 -16.09 15.39
C GLU A 217 -5.69 -14.65 14.95
N ALA A 218 -4.86 -13.89 15.68
CA ALA A 218 -4.49 -12.54 15.27
C ALA A 218 -3.37 -12.58 14.21
N VAL A 219 -3.52 -11.86 13.10
CA VAL A 219 -2.45 -11.64 12.12
C VAL A 219 -1.86 -10.24 12.30
N LEU A 220 -0.54 -10.16 12.40
CA LEU A 220 0.22 -8.91 12.47
C LEU A 220 0.88 -8.62 11.12
N LEU A 221 0.71 -7.38 10.64
CA LEU A 221 1.29 -6.87 9.40
C LEU A 221 2.25 -5.73 9.71
N GLU A 222 3.36 -5.65 9.00
CA GLU A 222 4.47 -4.74 9.30
C GLU A 222 4.31 -3.37 8.61
N SER A 223 3.73 -3.35 7.41
CA SER A 223 3.73 -2.18 6.53
C SER A 223 2.47 -1.32 6.59
N LEU A 224 1.53 -1.63 7.49
CA LEU A 224 0.21 -1.01 7.57
C LEU A 224 -0.51 -0.94 6.19
N PRO A 225 -0.71 -2.07 5.48
CA PRO A 225 -1.18 -2.06 4.09
C PRO A 225 -2.47 -1.27 3.83
N MET A 226 -3.40 -1.28 4.79
CA MET A 226 -4.67 -0.55 4.67
C MET A 226 -4.52 0.96 4.71
N LEU A 227 -3.52 1.49 5.40
CA LEU A 227 -3.25 2.93 5.40
C LEU A 227 -2.62 3.37 4.07
N ILE A 228 -1.69 2.58 3.53
CA ILE A 228 -1.15 2.82 2.18
C ILE A 228 -2.29 2.78 1.15
N GLU A 229 -3.17 1.78 1.25
CA GLU A 229 -4.34 1.63 0.38
C GLU A 229 -5.32 2.80 0.50
N ALA A 230 -5.58 3.31 1.71
CA ALA A 230 -6.42 4.49 1.89
C ALA A 230 -5.81 5.72 1.19
N GLY A 231 -4.48 5.83 1.21
CA GLY A 231 -3.74 6.82 0.42
C GLY A 231 -3.94 6.65 -1.09
N PHE A 232 -3.87 5.41 -1.60
CA PHE A 232 -4.12 5.12 -3.01
C PHE A 232 -5.55 5.48 -3.43
N GLN A 233 -6.53 5.13 -2.61
CA GLN A 233 -7.93 5.39 -2.89
C GLN A 233 -8.23 6.90 -2.88
N ASN A 234 -7.70 7.65 -1.93
CA ASN A 234 -7.92 9.10 -1.88
C ASN A 234 -7.20 9.85 -3.00
N ALA A 235 -5.95 9.49 -3.31
CA ALA A 235 -5.23 10.05 -4.46
C ALA A 235 -5.92 9.69 -5.79
N GLY A 236 -6.47 8.47 -5.89
CA GLY A 236 -7.26 8.06 -7.05
C GLY A 236 -8.55 8.87 -7.19
N LEU A 237 -9.22 9.26 -6.09
CA LEU A 237 -10.36 10.18 -6.15
C LEU A 237 -9.97 11.56 -6.71
N VAL A 238 -8.77 12.07 -6.38
CA VAL A 238 -8.25 13.32 -6.95
C VAL A 238 -8.07 13.18 -8.47
N ALA A 239 -7.44 12.11 -8.93
CA ALA A 239 -7.28 11.84 -10.37
C ALA A 239 -8.64 11.64 -11.08
N MET A 240 -9.58 11.00 -10.39
CA MET A 240 -10.94 10.78 -10.87
C MET A 240 -11.70 12.10 -11.06
N GLU A 241 -11.62 13.01 -10.08
CA GLU A 241 -12.24 14.32 -10.14
C GLU A 241 -11.63 15.19 -11.26
N THR A 242 -10.30 15.22 -11.34
CA THR A 242 -9.57 16.16 -12.20
C THR A 242 -9.45 15.71 -13.65
N LEU A 243 -9.30 14.40 -13.89
CA LEU A 243 -9.05 13.84 -15.22
C LEU A 243 -10.19 12.94 -15.72
N GLY A 244 -11.12 12.52 -14.85
CA GLY A 244 -12.23 11.65 -15.25
C GLY A 244 -11.82 10.21 -15.53
N TYR A 245 -10.72 9.73 -14.93
CA TYR A 245 -10.25 8.35 -15.08
C TYR A 245 -10.20 7.62 -13.74
N SER A 246 -10.53 6.33 -13.75
CA SER A 246 -10.07 5.41 -12.72
C SER A 246 -8.60 5.09 -12.96
N SER A 247 -7.85 4.85 -11.89
CA SER A 247 -6.40 4.67 -11.96
C SER A 247 -5.92 3.55 -11.06
N LEU A 248 -4.78 2.95 -11.41
CA LEU A 248 -4.08 1.98 -10.57
C LEU A 248 -2.70 2.50 -10.17
N PRO A 249 -2.20 2.14 -8.98
CA PRO A 249 -0.86 2.50 -8.56
C PRO A 249 0.19 1.81 -9.45
N VAL A 250 1.17 2.58 -9.92
CA VAL A 250 2.31 2.08 -10.72
C VAL A 250 3.66 2.32 -10.03
N GLY A 251 3.71 3.18 -9.01
CA GLY A 251 4.90 3.33 -8.19
C GLY A 251 4.74 4.29 -7.01
N ILE A 252 5.74 4.29 -6.14
CA ILE A 252 5.89 5.22 -5.01
C ILE A 252 7.36 5.61 -4.96
N ALA A 253 7.67 6.90 -4.98
CA ALA A 253 9.06 7.35 -4.91
C ALA A 253 9.66 7.08 -3.52
N TRP A 254 8.90 7.43 -2.47
CA TRP A 254 9.30 7.27 -1.08
C TRP A 254 8.07 7.13 -0.17
N SER A 255 8.18 6.32 0.88
CA SER A 255 7.18 6.26 1.94
C SER A 255 7.85 6.13 3.30
N THR A 256 7.14 6.55 4.36
CA THR A 256 7.55 6.34 5.75
C THR A 256 6.38 5.86 6.59
N MET A 257 6.69 5.01 7.58
CA MET A 257 5.78 4.61 8.65
C MET A 257 6.40 5.05 9.98
N LEU A 258 5.79 6.04 10.62
CA LEU A 258 6.34 6.67 11.82
C LEU A 258 5.84 6.00 13.10
N ARG A 259 4.60 5.50 13.09
CA ARG A 259 3.99 4.82 14.23
C ARG A 259 2.82 3.94 13.82
N VAL A 260 2.46 3.03 14.71
CA VAL A 260 1.21 2.28 14.65
C VAL A 260 0.14 3.06 15.41
N PRO A 261 -0.99 3.42 14.79
CA PRO A 261 -2.11 4.06 15.48
C PRO A 261 -2.73 3.21 16.59
N ASP A 262 -3.29 3.87 17.60
CA ASP A 262 -4.09 3.20 18.62
C ASP A 262 -5.43 2.73 18.03
N ALA A 263 -6.05 1.73 18.67
CA ALA A 263 -7.23 1.06 18.10
C ALA A 263 -8.46 1.99 17.96
N ASP A 264 -8.63 2.94 18.86
CA ASP A 264 -9.73 3.92 18.88
C ASP A 264 -9.38 5.24 18.18
N GLU A 265 -8.19 5.33 17.60
CA GLU A 265 -7.72 6.53 16.95
C GLU A 265 -8.46 6.79 15.63
N VAL A 266 -8.84 8.05 15.42
CA VAL A 266 -9.45 8.51 14.16
C VAL A 266 -8.36 9.11 13.28
N LEU A 267 -8.15 8.49 12.12
CA LEU A 267 -7.11 8.90 11.18
C LEU A 267 -7.68 9.80 10.09
N ARG A 268 -7.04 10.94 9.91
CA ARG A 268 -7.30 11.86 8.79
C ARG A 268 -6.21 11.69 7.78
N LEU A 269 -6.55 11.84 6.51
CA LEU A 269 -5.57 11.81 5.44
C LEU A 269 -5.80 12.95 4.46
N ARG A 270 -4.73 13.38 3.81
CA ARG A 270 -4.72 14.34 2.71
C ARG A 270 -3.93 13.75 1.57
N SER A 271 -4.45 13.82 0.35
CA SER A 271 -3.65 13.65 -0.86
C SER A 271 -3.74 14.90 -1.73
N ILE A 272 -2.60 15.36 -2.24
CA ILE A 272 -2.51 16.46 -3.21
C ILE A 272 -1.87 15.93 -4.49
N GLN A 273 -2.44 16.25 -5.64
CA GLN A 273 -1.81 16.01 -6.93
C GLN A 273 -0.68 17.02 -7.13
N ALA A 274 0.55 16.53 -7.18
CA ALA A 274 1.75 17.33 -7.40
C ALA A 274 2.00 17.60 -8.89
N SER A 275 1.70 16.63 -9.75
CA SER A 275 1.85 16.78 -11.21
C SER A 275 1.02 15.75 -11.98
N SER A 276 0.82 16.00 -13.26
CA SER A 276 0.29 15.04 -14.24
C SER A 276 1.23 14.94 -15.44
N GLY A 277 1.33 13.74 -16.01
CA GLY A 277 2.12 13.43 -17.21
C GLY A 277 1.23 13.16 -18.42
N ASP A 278 1.78 13.37 -19.61
CA ASP A 278 1.07 13.20 -20.89
C ASP A 278 0.65 11.75 -21.17
N ASP A 279 1.24 10.78 -20.48
CA ASP A 279 0.92 9.35 -20.61
C ASP A 279 -0.26 8.89 -19.76
N GLY A 280 -0.98 9.83 -19.12
CA GLY A 280 -2.09 9.57 -18.22
C GLY A 280 -1.66 9.16 -16.79
N THR A 281 -0.38 9.34 -16.46
CA THR A 281 0.12 9.17 -15.08
C THR A 281 -0.07 10.45 -14.28
N THR A 282 -0.55 10.34 -13.05
CA THR A 282 -0.59 11.43 -12.06
C THR A 282 0.33 11.10 -10.90
N VAL A 283 0.90 12.14 -10.30
CA VAL A 283 1.81 12.05 -9.17
C VAL A 283 1.19 12.76 -7.98
N HIS A 284 1.10 12.06 -6.86
CA HIS A 284 0.46 12.56 -5.64
C HIS A 284 1.38 12.40 -4.45
N ASP A 285 1.23 13.31 -3.50
CA ASP A 285 1.78 13.15 -2.17
C ASP A 285 0.64 12.92 -1.19
N VAL A 286 0.86 12.07 -0.19
CA VAL A 286 -0.14 11.67 0.79
C VAL A 286 0.42 11.81 2.20
N LEU A 287 -0.39 12.35 3.11
CA LEU A 287 -0.10 12.39 4.54
C LEU A 287 -1.29 11.83 5.33
N ILE A 288 -1.03 10.91 6.25
CA ILE A 288 -1.99 10.38 7.21
C ILE A 288 -1.55 10.82 8.61
N VAL A 289 -2.48 11.39 9.37
CA VAL A 289 -2.26 11.88 10.73
C VAL A 289 -3.29 11.31 11.70
N GLY A 290 -2.88 11.22 12.96
CA GLY A 290 -3.72 10.90 14.09
C GLY A 290 -4.77 11.94 14.42
N ASN A 291 -5.54 11.72 15.49
CA ASN A 291 -6.47 12.73 16.01
C ASN A 291 -5.74 13.88 16.74
N ASP A 292 -4.48 13.65 17.13
CA ASP A 292 -3.57 14.57 17.80
C ASP A 292 -2.68 15.37 16.83
N ASP A 293 -2.98 15.31 15.52
CA ASP A 293 -2.17 15.86 14.42
C ASP A 293 -0.80 15.18 14.23
N ALA A 294 -0.44 14.17 15.02
CA ALA A 294 0.83 13.48 14.86
C ALA A 294 0.83 12.63 13.57
N PRO A 295 1.87 12.73 12.73
CA PRO A 295 1.95 11.97 11.50
C PRO A 295 2.10 10.47 11.78
N VAL A 296 1.41 9.66 10.98
CA VAL A 296 1.39 8.19 11.07
C VAL A 296 2.15 7.59 9.90
N LEU A 297 1.82 8.02 8.68
CA LEU A 297 2.33 7.50 7.44
C LEU A 297 2.33 8.61 6.40
N ALA A 298 3.34 8.63 5.54
CA ALA A 298 3.33 9.49 4.36
C ALA A 298 3.86 8.77 3.12
N LEU A 299 3.37 9.21 1.96
CA LEU A 299 3.82 8.80 0.64
C LEU A 299 4.26 10.05 -0.11
N LYS A 300 5.42 10.01 -0.74
CA LYS A 300 5.88 10.99 -1.73
C LYS A 300 5.93 10.35 -3.10
N GLY A 301 5.45 11.09 -4.11
CA GLY A 301 5.52 10.65 -5.49
C GLY A 301 4.77 9.35 -5.75
N LEU A 302 3.58 9.18 -5.16
CA LEU A 302 2.64 8.12 -5.51
C LEU A 302 2.21 8.32 -6.97
N GLN A 303 2.55 7.36 -7.83
CA GLN A 303 2.22 7.40 -9.24
C GLN A 303 0.98 6.56 -9.50
N LEU A 304 -0.05 7.19 -10.07
CA LEU A 304 -1.30 6.54 -10.46
C LEU A 304 -1.46 6.64 -11.97
N LYS A 305 -1.64 5.50 -12.65
CA LYS A 305 -1.83 5.44 -14.10
C LYS A 305 -3.30 5.22 -14.45
N ALA A 306 -3.83 6.05 -15.34
CA ALA A 306 -5.19 5.92 -15.85
C ALA A 306 -5.45 4.53 -16.46
N MET A 307 -6.61 3.95 -16.18
CA MET A 307 -7.04 2.63 -16.64
C MET A 307 -8.32 2.68 -17.47
N ALA A 308 -9.36 3.34 -16.97
CA ALA A 308 -10.64 3.45 -17.65
C ALA A 308 -11.25 4.83 -17.42
N THR A 309 -12.10 5.26 -18.36
CA THR A 309 -12.88 6.49 -18.20
C THR A 309 -13.97 6.26 -17.16
N VAL A 310 -14.22 7.26 -16.33
CA VAL A 310 -15.30 7.25 -15.34
C VAL A 310 -16.61 7.52 -16.04
N GLU A 311 -17.60 6.65 -15.83
CA GLU A 311 -18.96 6.82 -16.33
C GLU A 311 -19.56 8.16 -15.88
N GLU A 312 -20.40 8.78 -16.70
CA GLU A 312 -20.91 10.13 -16.45
C GLU A 312 -21.63 10.26 -15.10
N GLU A 313 -22.38 9.24 -14.70
CA GLU A 313 -23.09 9.17 -13.42
C GLU A 313 -22.17 9.09 -12.19
N HIS A 314 -20.91 8.70 -12.39
CA HIS A 314 -19.90 8.59 -11.35
C HIS A 314 -18.97 9.81 -11.30
N ARG A 315 -19.05 10.74 -12.25
CA ARG A 315 -18.29 12.01 -12.18
C ARG A 315 -18.75 12.86 -11.00
N PHE A 316 -17.82 13.65 -10.46
CA PHE A 316 -18.09 14.55 -9.35
C PHE A 316 -17.10 15.72 -9.35
N SER A 317 -17.42 16.76 -8.59
CA SER A 317 -16.48 17.85 -8.27
C SER A 317 -16.71 18.33 -6.85
N LEU A 318 -15.63 18.62 -6.14
CA LEU A 318 -15.64 19.09 -4.76
C LEU A 318 -15.41 20.60 -4.70
N GLN A 319 -16.12 21.26 -3.80
CA GLN A 319 -15.83 22.65 -3.44
C GLN A 319 -14.53 22.71 -2.62
N ARG A 320 -13.74 23.76 -2.84
CA ARG A 320 -12.43 24.00 -2.23
C ARG A 320 -12.49 25.29 -1.41
#